data_AF-A0A7S4A7X9-F1
#
_entry.id   AF-A0A7S4A7X9-F1
#
_cell.length_a   1.000
_cell.length_b   1.000
_cell.length_c   1.000
_cell.angle_alpha   90.00
_cell.angle_beta   90.00
_cell.angle_gamma   90.00
#
_symmetry.space_group_name_H-M   'P 1'
#
loop_
_entity.id
_entity.type
_entity.pdbx_description
1 polymer ?
#
loop_
_entity_poly.entity_id
_entity_poly.type
_entity_poly.pdbx_seq_one_letter_code
_entity_poly.pdbx_strand_id
1 'polypeptide(L)'
;MGGGSRAGHRLARAALLCAAFAAAGSATPATDNATHTIVATVLNGKYAPLFELWHPRFAAATDARVELVVACLDDDAVAAVRRLDTRARTLEATGGAHDVAAARLAKVHTVLRLVREEAAGSKRLVIYSDVDAFWLQSPISRLRRIEAPLAFSRDGVATAAGFDGKRGFALCAGFFVARPTEAAASFLDAWRLKGRGGRSSDQVAANELYDEGVGIIADEVVDRCPRGAVPAVWHPYSPAQISGKVFFWGRVLAKIASGDGDAFAGVRCSWGGRHKGRNRRAGGVVTARR
;
A
#
# COMPACT_ATOMS: atom_id res chain seq x y z
N MET A 1 -61.03 17.01 21.29
CA MET A 1 -59.84 16.94 22.17
C MET A 1 -58.79 16.11 21.46
N GLY A 2 -57.84 16.77 20.79
CA GLY A 2 -56.80 16.11 19.97
C GLY A 2 -55.51 15.98 20.76
N GLY A 3 -54.98 14.76 20.88
CA GLY A 3 -53.66 14.47 21.43
C GLY A 3 -52.67 14.20 20.30
N GLY A 4 -51.80 15.18 20.04
CA GLY A 4 -50.82 15.17 18.95
C GLY A 4 -49.65 14.22 19.19
N SER A 5 -49.35 13.46 18.14
CA SER A 5 -48.18 12.58 17.98
C SER A 5 -46.86 13.35 18.06
N ARG A 6 -45.96 12.94 18.97
CA ARG A 6 -44.56 13.38 19.00
C ARG A 6 -43.69 12.36 18.26
N ALA A 7 -43.62 12.51 16.94
CA ALA A 7 -42.59 11.91 16.10
C ALA A 7 -41.96 13.04 15.27
N GLY A 8 -40.65 13.27 15.38
CA GLY A 8 -39.94 14.10 14.40
C GLY A 8 -38.95 15.14 14.92
N HIS A 9 -38.06 14.81 15.86
CA HIS A 9 -36.96 15.72 16.22
C HIS A 9 -35.57 15.08 16.37
N ARG A 10 -35.29 13.94 15.69
CA ARG A 10 -33.96 13.30 15.76
C ARG A 10 -33.31 12.90 14.43
N LEU A 11 -33.76 13.40 13.28
CA LEU A 11 -33.14 13.06 11.97
C LEU A 11 -32.75 14.26 11.09
N ALA A 12 -32.60 15.45 11.66
CA ALA A 12 -32.20 16.66 10.91
C ALA A 12 -30.84 17.25 11.33
N ARG A 13 -29.91 16.43 11.82
CA ARG A 13 -28.54 16.86 12.19
C ARG A 13 -27.40 16.11 11.49
N ALA A 14 -27.70 15.18 10.58
CA ALA A 14 -26.68 14.43 9.83
C ALA A 14 -26.48 14.90 8.38
N ALA A 15 -27.20 15.93 7.91
CA ALA A 15 -27.17 16.37 6.51
C ALA A 15 -26.56 17.76 6.27
N LEU A 16 -25.96 18.39 7.30
CA LEU A 16 -25.49 19.79 7.23
C LEU A 16 -23.97 19.97 7.36
N LEU A 17 -23.19 18.95 6.96
CA LEU A 17 -21.71 18.98 7.04
C LEU A 17 -21.01 18.75 5.68
N CYS A 18 -21.73 18.68 4.56
CA CYS A 18 -21.13 18.46 3.23
C CYS A 18 -21.21 19.66 2.27
N ALA A 19 -21.64 20.84 2.71
CA ALA A 19 -21.84 21.98 1.81
C ALA A 19 -21.29 23.29 2.37
N ALA A 20 -19.97 23.44 2.39
CA ALA A 20 -19.31 24.76 2.44
C ALA A 20 -17.79 24.66 2.23
N PHE A 21 -17.33 24.40 1.00
CA PHE A 21 -16.00 24.84 0.56
C PHE A 21 -16.00 24.99 -0.97
N ALA A 22 -16.57 26.10 -1.43
CA ALA A 22 -16.38 26.62 -2.79
C ALA A 22 -15.84 28.05 -2.66
N ALA A 23 -14.58 28.18 -2.26
CA ALA A 23 -13.84 29.42 -2.39
C ALA A 23 -13.06 29.37 -3.70
N ALA A 24 -13.53 30.16 -4.68
CA ALA A 24 -12.89 30.37 -5.97
C ALA A 24 -11.57 31.12 -5.76
N GLY A 25 -10.46 30.39 -5.75
CA GLY A 25 -9.11 30.92 -5.93
C GLY A 25 -8.76 30.93 -7.41
N SER A 26 -8.23 32.04 -7.90
CA SER A 26 -7.73 32.19 -9.27
C SER A 26 -6.72 31.09 -9.60
N ALA A 27 -7.04 30.29 -10.62
CA ALA A 27 -6.19 29.21 -11.07
C ALA A 27 -4.98 29.77 -11.82
N THR A 28 -3.83 29.87 -11.15
CA THR A 28 -2.53 29.81 -11.82
C THR A 28 -2.46 28.52 -12.65
N PRO A 29 -1.91 28.55 -13.88
CA PRO A 29 -1.91 27.39 -14.76
C PRO A 29 -1.19 26.21 -14.07
N ALA A 30 -1.99 25.21 -13.68
CA ALA A 30 -1.57 24.02 -12.95
C ALA A 30 -0.90 22.99 -13.88
N THR A 31 -0.01 23.42 -14.77
CA THR A 31 0.20 22.72 -16.05
C THR A 31 1.46 21.85 -16.18
N ASP A 32 2.22 21.53 -15.12
CA ASP A 32 3.25 20.48 -15.24
C ASP A 32 3.50 19.64 -13.98
N ASN A 33 3.26 20.20 -12.79
CA ASN A 33 3.48 19.49 -11.52
C ASN A 33 2.54 18.29 -11.31
N ALA A 34 1.37 18.27 -11.96
CA ALA A 34 0.43 17.14 -11.89
C ALA A 34 1.02 15.83 -12.45
N THR A 35 2.09 15.91 -13.24
CA THR A 35 2.80 14.75 -13.79
C THR A 35 3.96 14.27 -12.93
N HIS A 36 4.21 14.89 -11.78
CA HIS A 36 5.27 14.45 -10.86
C HIS A 36 4.73 13.46 -9.84
N THR A 37 5.58 12.52 -9.43
CA THR A 37 5.21 11.45 -8.50
C THR A 37 6.30 11.27 -7.45
N ILE A 38 5.90 11.12 -6.20
CA ILE A 38 6.80 10.76 -5.12
C ILE A 38 6.72 9.26 -4.93
N VAL A 39 7.86 8.59 -4.92
CA VAL A 39 7.98 7.20 -4.47
C VAL A 39 8.70 7.22 -3.14
N ALA A 40 8.02 6.73 -2.11
CA ALA A 40 8.51 6.67 -0.74
C ALA A 40 8.89 5.24 -0.37
N THR A 41 9.98 5.10 0.38
CA THR A 41 10.38 3.83 1.01
C THR A 41 10.99 4.09 2.39
N VAL A 42 11.10 3.05 3.21
CA VAL A 42 11.75 3.07 4.52
C VAL A 42 12.94 2.14 4.52
N LEU A 43 14.06 2.59 5.08
CA LEU A 43 15.31 1.85 5.07
C LEU A 43 15.99 1.89 6.45
N ASN A 44 16.56 0.76 6.85
CA ASN A 44 17.58 0.66 7.91
C ASN A 44 18.83 -0.04 7.34
N GLY A 45 19.92 -0.06 8.10
CA GLY A 45 21.19 -0.64 7.68
C GLY A 45 21.08 -2.13 7.31
N LYS A 46 20.19 -2.89 7.97
CA LYS A 46 19.95 -4.30 7.63
C LYS A 46 19.36 -4.51 6.23
N TYR A 47 18.58 -3.56 5.74
CA TYR A 47 17.96 -3.62 4.42
C TYR A 47 18.79 -2.90 3.35
N ALA A 48 19.93 -2.29 3.69
CA ALA A 48 20.80 -1.61 2.73
C ALA A 48 21.26 -2.50 1.55
N PRO A 49 21.66 -3.78 1.73
CA PRO A 49 21.99 -4.65 0.61
C PRO A 49 20.80 -4.91 -0.32
N LEU A 50 19.58 -4.93 0.23
CA LEU A 50 18.37 -5.11 -0.58
C LEU A 50 18.05 -3.84 -1.37
N PHE A 51 18.24 -2.68 -0.77
CA PHE A 51 18.11 -1.39 -1.45
C PHE A 51 19.12 -1.25 -2.61
N GLU A 52 20.36 -1.72 -2.44
CA GLU A 52 21.37 -1.78 -3.51
C GLU A 52 20.92 -2.61 -4.72
N LEU A 53 20.13 -3.66 -4.49
CA LEU A 53 19.58 -4.49 -5.57
C LEU A 53 18.30 -3.90 -6.17
N TRP A 54 17.50 -3.23 -5.35
CA TRP A 54 16.23 -2.63 -5.72
C TRP A 54 16.41 -1.35 -6.54
N HIS A 55 17.32 -0.46 -6.11
CA HIS A 55 17.47 0.88 -6.65
C HIS A 55 17.77 0.92 -8.16
N PRO A 56 18.69 0.10 -8.72
CA PRO A 56 18.93 0.12 -10.17
C PRO A 56 17.68 -0.25 -11.00
N ARG A 57 16.84 -1.15 -10.48
CA ARG A 57 15.58 -1.55 -11.13
C ARG A 57 14.53 -0.46 -11.02
N PHE A 58 14.41 0.15 -9.85
CA PHE A 58 13.57 1.32 -9.65
C PHE A 58 13.96 2.45 -10.61
N ALA A 59 15.26 2.78 -10.68
CA ALA A 59 15.78 3.82 -11.57
C ALA A 59 15.52 3.50 -13.05
N ALA A 60 15.68 2.24 -13.47
CA ALA A 60 15.37 1.81 -14.84
C ALA A 60 13.86 1.84 -15.16
N ALA A 61 13.00 1.67 -14.16
CA ALA A 61 11.55 1.68 -14.29
C ALA A 61 10.92 3.08 -14.11
N THR A 62 11.72 4.12 -13.89
CA THR A 62 11.24 5.48 -13.61
C THR A 62 11.92 6.52 -14.49
N ASP A 63 11.34 7.71 -14.57
CA ASP A 63 11.87 8.85 -15.33
C ASP A 63 12.15 10.04 -14.40
N ALA A 64 12.59 11.16 -14.98
CA ALA A 64 12.94 12.38 -14.23
C ALA A 64 11.77 13.03 -13.46
N ARG A 65 10.52 12.61 -13.70
CA ARG A 65 9.33 13.14 -13.01
C ARG A 65 9.06 12.39 -11.70
N VAL A 66 9.91 11.43 -11.34
CA VAL A 66 9.80 10.65 -10.11
C VAL A 66 10.84 11.14 -9.10
N GLU A 67 10.36 11.60 -7.95
CA GLU A 67 11.19 11.87 -6.78
C GLU A 67 11.22 10.62 -5.90
N LEU A 68 12.43 10.14 -5.59
CA LEU A 68 12.63 9.11 -4.56
C LEU A 68 12.82 9.78 -3.18
N VAL A 69 11.95 9.42 -2.24
CA VAL A 69 12.05 9.82 -0.84
C VAL A 69 12.33 8.57 0.01
N VAL A 70 13.41 8.60 0.78
CA VAL A 70 13.81 7.48 1.65
C VAL A 70 13.81 7.92 3.11
N ALA A 71 12.93 7.33 3.91
CA ALA A 71 12.96 7.50 5.36
C ALA A 71 14.01 6.55 5.95
N CYS A 72 15.12 7.12 6.40
CA CYS A 72 16.26 6.39 6.94
C CYS A 72 16.12 6.28 8.47
N LEU A 73 16.23 5.05 8.99
CA LEU A 73 16.10 4.73 10.42
C LEU A 73 17.44 4.76 11.17
N ASP A 74 18.56 4.76 10.44
CA ASP A 74 19.93 4.82 10.95
C ASP A 74 20.89 5.44 9.93
N ASP A 75 22.11 5.74 10.38
CA ASP A 75 23.17 6.34 9.57
C ASP A 75 23.64 5.40 8.45
N ASP A 76 23.60 4.08 8.66
CA ASP A 76 23.94 3.08 7.65
C ASP A 76 22.97 3.16 6.45
N ALA A 77 21.67 3.33 6.69
CA ALA A 77 20.69 3.58 5.65
C ALA A 77 20.96 4.90 4.92
N VAL A 78 21.30 5.98 5.63
CA VAL A 78 21.65 7.26 5.01
C VAL A 78 22.87 7.08 4.10
N ALA A 79 23.92 6.42 4.59
CA ALA A 79 25.13 6.15 3.82
C ALA A 79 24.85 5.30 2.58
N ALA A 80 23.98 4.29 2.68
CA ALA A 80 23.57 3.46 1.56
C ALA A 80 22.82 4.27 0.49
N VAL A 81 21.87 5.12 0.89
CA VAL A 81 21.13 5.99 -0.05
C VAL A 81 22.09 6.96 -0.74
N ARG A 82 22.96 7.64 0.01
CA ARG A 82 23.89 8.65 -0.54
C ARG A 82 24.92 8.06 -1.50
N ARG A 83 25.31 6.80 -1.29
CA ARG A 83 26.22 6.08 -2.20
C ARG A 83 25.57 5.78 -3.56
N LEU A 84 24.26 5.51 -3.60
CA LEU A 84 23.57 5.08 -4.82
C LEU A 84 22.83 6.20 -5.53
N ASP A 85 22.25 7.13 -4.79
CA ASP A 85 21.41 8.20 -5.33
C ASP A 85 21.55 9.48 -4.52
N THR A 86 22.42 10.37 -4.99
CA THR A 86 22.61 11.68 -4.37
C THR A 86 21.40 12.60 -4.53
N ARG A 87 20.48 12.30 -5.46
CA ARG A 87 19.26 13.07 -5.70
C ARG A 87 18.09 12.63 -4.81
N ALA A 88 18.16 11.43 -4.22
CA ALA A 88 17.14 10.96 -3.31
C ALA A 88 17.03 11.87 -2.08
N ARG A 89 15.80 12.26 -1.74
CA ARG A 89 15.51 13.02 -0.52
C ARG A 89 15.50 12.07 0.66
N THR A 90 16.42 12.24 1.59
CA THR A 90 16.43 11.49 2.85
C THR A 90 15.57 12.19 3.89
N LEU A 91 14.73 11.43 4.58
CA LEU A 91 14.02 11.88 5.77
C LEU A 91 14.55 11.12 6.98
N GLU A 92 14.75 11.82 8.09
CA GLU A 92 14.93 11.15 9.38
C GLU A 92 13.62 10.49 9.77
N ALA A 93 13.66 9.18 10.00
CA ALA A 93 12.51 8.44 10.47
C ALA A 93 12.33 8.59 11.99
N THR A 94 11.09 8.68 12.43
CA THR A 94 10.75 8.70 13.85
C THR A 94 10.76 7.28 14.40
N GLY A 95 11.59 7.00 15.40
CA GLY A 95 11.70 5.70 16.06
C GLY A 95 13.04 5.02 15.75
N GLY A 96 13.72 4.54 16.80
CA GLY A 96 15.11 4.08 16.70
C GLY A 96 15.34 2.90 15.74
N ALA A 97 16.56 2.82 15.23
CA ALA A 97 17.09 1.92 14.20
C ALA A 97 16.74 0.42 14.30
N HIS A 98 16.48 -0.09 15.51
CA HIS A 98 16.48 -1.53 15.79
C HIS A 98 15.11 -2.13 16.08
N ASP A 99 14.04 -1.34 16.12
CA ASP A 99 12.70 -1.84 16.38
C ASP A 99 11.92 -2.07 15.08
N VAL A 100 11.61 -3.34 14.78
CA VAL A 100 10.78 -3.72 13.63
C VAL A 100 9.40 -3.04 13.70
N ALA A 101 8.85 -2.85 14.90
CA ALA A 101 7.61 -2.11 15.09
C ALA A 101 7.79 -0.62 14.74
N ALA A 102 8.94 -0.03 15.07
CA ALA A 102 9.27 1.34 14.65
C ALA A 102 9.39 1.45 13.14
N ALA A 103 10.04 0.51 12.44
CA ALA A 103 10.13 0.52 10.98
C ALA A 103 8.74 0.45 10.31
N ARG A 104 7.86 -0.41 10.84
CA ARG A 104 6.47 -0.53 10.35
C ARG A 104 5.67 0.76 10.53
N LEU A 105 5.83 1.43 11.66
CA LEU A 105 5.18 2.72 11.91
C LEU A 105 5.82 3.86 11.11
N ALA A 106 7.14 3.81 10.89
CA ALA A 106 7.87 4.80 10.11
C ALA A 106 7.34 4.88 8.68
N LYS A 107 6.95 3.74 8.08
CA LYS A 107 6.27 3.70 6.77
C LYS A 107 5.01 4.56 6.75
N VAL A 108 4.07 4.25 7.65
CA VAL A 108 2.78 4.96 7.69
C VAL A 108 2.99 6.44 8.02
N HIS A 109 3.90 6.74 8.95
CA HIS A 109 4.24 8.11 9.31
C HIS A 109 4.85 8.89 8.14
N THR A 110 5.77 8.28 7.40
CA THR A 110 6.42 8.89 6.23
C THR A 110 5.39 9.23 5.16
N VAL A 111 4.53 8.27 4.81
CA VAL A 111 3.52 8.49 3.78
C VAL A 111 2.49 9.52 4.24
N LEU A 112 2.06 9.48 5.51
CA LEU A 112 1.17 10.49 6.08
C LEU A 112 1.77 11.90 6.02
N ARG A 113 3.04 12.04 6.36
CA ARG A 113 3.77 13.31 6.28
C ARG A 113 3.78 13.83 4.84
N LEU A 114 4.17 13.01 3.87
CA LEU A 114 4.23 13.38 2.46
C LEU A 114 2.85 13.74 1.90
N VAL A 115 1.81 12.96 2.22
CA VAL A 115 0.42 13.26 1.84
C VAL A 115 -0.02 14.63 2.37
N ARG A 116 0.34 14.98 3.61
CA ARG A 116 0.03 16.29 4.19
C ARG A 116 0.83 17.43 3.56
N GLU A 117 2.14 17.24 3.34
CA GLU A 117 3.00 18.20 2.64
C GLU A 117 2.43 18.49 1.23
N GLU A 118 2.04 17.46 0.49
CA GLU A 118 1.53 17.59 -0.88
C GLU A 118 0.09 18.10 -0.95
N ALA A 119 -0.74 17.85 0.07
CA ALA A 119 -2.12 18.36 0.11
C ALA A 119 -2.16 19.90 0.18
N ALA A 120 -1.14 20.51 0.80
CA ALA A 120 -0.99 21.96 0.87
C ALA A 120 -0.32 22.58 -0.36
N GLY A 121 0.22 21.76 -1.27
CA GLY A 121 1.13 22.22 -2.32
C GLY A 121 0.87 21.58 -3.69
N SER A 122 1.89 20.92 -4.22
CA SER A 122 1.97 20.44 -5.61
C SER A 122 0.99 19.30 -5.95
N LYS A 123 0.32 18.72 -4.96
CA LYS A 123 -0.64 17.61 -5.10
C LYS A 123 -0.08 16.42 -5.88
N ARG A 124 1.20 16.11 -5.69
CA ARG A 124 1.85 14.95 -6.33
C ARG A 124 1.32 13.64 -5.75
N LEU A 125 1.22 12.63 -6.61
CA LEU A 125 0.87 11.28 -6.20
C LEU A 125 1.97 10.71 -5.29
N VAL A 126 1.60 10.09 -4.18
CA VAL A 126 2.56 9.41 -3.29
C VAL A 126 2.38 7.91 -3.45
N ILE A 127 3.42 7.21 -3.90
CA ILE A 127 3.47 5.75 -3.97
C ILE A 127 4.39 5.29 -2.85
N TYR A 128 3.95 4.31 -2.08
CA TYR A 128 4.82 3.60 -1.16
C TYR A 128 5.27 2.27 -1.77
N SER A 129 6.56 1.96 -1.67
CA SER A 129 7.13 0.68 -2.08
C SER A 129 8.15 0.23 -1.04
N ASP A 130 7.93 -0.92 -0.41
CA ASP A 130 8.99 -1.59 0.35
C ASP A 130 10.18 -1.88 -0.59
N VAL A 131 11.39 -1.87 -0.03
CA VAL A 131 12.62 -2.14 -0.80
C VAL A 131 12.72 -3.57 -1.32
N ASP A 132 11.84 -4.46 -0.86
CA ASP A 132 11.70 -5.82 -1.37
C ASP A 132 10.63 -5.95 -2.46
N ALA A 133 9.87 -4.88 -2.76
CA ALA A 133 8.91 -4.83 -3.87
C ALA A 133 9.63 -4.35 -5.14
N PHE A 134 10.18 -5.29 -5.91
CA PHE A 134 10.98 -5.00 -7.11
C PHE A 134 10.13 -4.56 -8.29
N TRP A 135 10.51 -3.46 -8.95
CA TRP A 135 9.81 -2.95 -10.12
C TRP A 135 10.41 -3.60 -11.37
N LEU A 136 9.60 -4.40 -12.08
CA LEU A 136 9.97 -5.01 -13.35
C LEU A 136 9.60 -4.11 -14.53
N GLN A 137 8.57 -3.27 -14.35
CA GLN A 137 8.11 -2.25 -15.29
C GLN A 137 7.59 -1.05 -14.50
N SER A 138 7.44 0.10 -15.16
CA SER A 138 6.86 1.29 -14.50
C SER A 138 5.35 1.11 -14.23
N PRO A 139 4.88 1.07 -12.97
CA PRO A 139 3.45 1.03 -12.65
C PRO A 139 2.79 2.42 -12.70
N ILE A 140 3.59 3.49 -12.84
CA ILE A 140 3.17 4.88 -12.54
C ILE A 140 2.01 5.35 -13.42
N SER A 141 2.04 5.08 -14.72
CA SER A 141 0.99 5.51 -15.65
C SER A 141 -0.37 4.86 -15.33
N ARG A 142 -0.37 3.62 -14.82
CA ARG A 142 -1.57 2.94 -14.32
C ARG A 142 -2.00 3.53 -12.99
N LEU A 143 -1.08 3.69 -12.04
CA LEU A 143 -1.37 4.22 -10.71
C LEU A 143 -1.95 5.64 -10.75
N ARG A 144 -1.50 6.48 -11.69
CA ARG A 144 -2.03 7.83 -11.89
C ARG A 144 -3.50 7.89 -12.33
N ARG A 145 -4.05 6.80 -12.84
CA ARG A 145 -5.46 6.72 -13.23
C ARG A 145 -6.38 6.37 -12.05
N ILE A 146 -5.83 5.94 -10.92
CA ILE A 146 -6.61 5.60 -9.73
C ILE A 146 -7.01 6.89 -9.01
N GLU A 147 -8.29 7.24 -9.04
CA GLU A 147 -8.80 8.49 -8.44
C GLU A 147 -9.07 8.37 -6.93
N ALA A 148 -9.14 7.15 -6.39
CA ALA A 148 -9.42 6.95 -4.98
C ALA A 148 -8.34 7.55 -4.05
N PRO A 149 -8.72 7.99 -2.84
CA PRO A 149 -7.77 8.52 -1.85
C PRO A 149 -6.61 7.58 -1.55
N LEU A 150 -6.88 6.27 -1.40
CA LEU A 150 -5.87 5.23 -1.33
C LEU A 150 -6.25 4.06 -2.23
N ALA A 151 -5.22 3.36 -2.73
CA ALA A 151 -5.37 2.04 -3.31
C ALA A 151 -4.19 1.15 -2.95
N PHE A 152 -4.48 -0.10 -2.66
CA PHE A 152 -3.51 -1.10 -2.24
C PHE A 152 -3.40 -2.20 -3.30
N SER A 153 -2.23 -2.82 -3.38
CA SER A 153 -2.13 -4.13 -4.00
C SER A 153 -2.84 -5.18 -3.14
N ARG A 154 -3.32 -6.26 -3.76
CA ARG A 154 -3.88 -7.40 -3.02
C ARG A 154 -2.74 -8.24 -2.47
N ASP A 155 -2.82 -8.58 -1.18
CA ASP A 155 -1.94 -9.59 -0.61
C ASP A 155 -2.40 -10.98 -1.05
N GLY A 156 -1.65 -11.57 -1.96
CA GLY A 156 -1.90 -12.94 -2.38
C GLY A 156 -1.73 -13.95 -1.23
N VAL A 157 -0.76 -13.76 -0.32
CA VAL A 157 -0.40 -14.76 0.71
C VAL A 157 -1.49 -14.90 1.74
N ALA A 158 -1.96 -13.78 2.28
CA ALA A 158 -3.07 -13.79 3.21
C ALA A 158 -4.31 -14.47 2.59
N THR A 159 -4.67 -14.13 1.34
CA THR A 159 -5.79 -14.78 0.65
C THR A 159 -5.57 -16.29 0.44
N ALA A 160 -4.36 -16.70 0.06
CA ALA A 160 -4.04 -18.13 -0.09
C ALA A 160 -4.05 -18.90 1.24
N ALA A 161 -3.75 -18.22 2.36
CA ALA A 161 -3.82 -18.76 3.71
C ALA A 161 -5.25 -18.79 4.29
N GLY A 162 -6.27 -18.38 3.52
CA GLY A 162 -7.66 -18.32 3.98
C GLY A 162 -7.96 -17.11 4.86
N PHE A 163 -7.09 -16.10 4.88
CA PHE A 163 -7.43 -14.77 5.37
C PHE A 163 -8.28 -14.10 4.29
N ASP A 164 -9.55 -14.44 4.30
CA ASP A 164 -10.59 -13.71 3.62
C ASP A 164 -11.11 -12.69 4.65
N GLY A 165 -10.57 -11.47 4.62
CA GLY A 165 -11.22 -10.34 5.29
C GLY A 165 -12.70 -10.26 4.86
N LYS A 166 -13.51 -9.37 5.46
CA LYS A 166 -14.95 -9.32 5.17
C LYS A 166 -15.27 -9.18 3.67
N ARG A 167 -14.30 -8.73 2.87
CA ARG A 167 -14.41 -8.50 1.42
C ARG A 167 -13.71 -9.55 0.54
N GLY A 168 -13.23 -10.66 1.11
CA GLY A 168 -12.68 -11.80 0.34
C GLY A 168 -11.26 -11.60 -0.20
N PHE A 169 -10.50 -10.64 0.34
CA PHE A 169 -9.07 -10.49 0.09
C PHE A 169 -8.42 -9.66 1.21
N ALA A 170 -7.09 -9.62 1.25
CA ALA A 170 -6.32 -8.75 2.12
C ALA A 170 -5.58 -7.65 1.33
N LEU A 171 -5.40 -6.49 1.97
CA LEU A 171 -4.53 -5.41 1.50
C LEU A 171 -3.07 -5.75 1.78
N CYS A 172 -2.21 -5.54 0.79
CA CYS A 172 -0.76 -5.59 0.94
C CYS A 172 -0.25 -4.21 1.39
N ALA A 173 0.43 -4.16 2.54
CA ALA A 173 0.97 -2.92 3.09
C ALA A 173 2.36 -2.56 2.53
N GLY A 174 2.97 -3.43 1.71
CA GLY A 174 4.30 -3.21 1.12
C GLY A 174 4.27 -2.45 -0.21
N PHE A 175 3.11 -2.34 -0.86
CA PHE A 175 2.96 -1.55 -2.08
C PHE A 175 1.56 -0.95 -2.19
N PHE A 176 1.46 0.37 -2.11
CA PHE A 176 0.20 1.11 -2.19
C PHE A 176 0.41 2.53 -2.70
N VAL A 177 -0.68 3.18 -3.09
CA VAL A 177 -0.70 4.56 -3.56
C VAL A 177 -1.66 5.39 -2.71
N ALA A 178 -1.26 6.63 -2.43
CA ALA A 178 -2.04 7.62 -1.70
C ALA A 178 -2.10 8.93 -2.50
N ARG A 179 -3.32 9.44 -2.66
CA ARG A 179 -3.55 10.80 -3.15
C ARG A 179 -3.33 11.79 -2.01
N PRO A 180 -2.84 13.01 -2.30
CA PRO A 180 -2.68 14.05 -1.31
C PRO A 180 -4.03 14.70 -0.97
N THR A 181 -4.90 13.95 -0.31
CA THR A 181 -6.24 14.37 0.09
C THR A 181 -6.44 14.19 1.59
N GLU A 182 -7.39 14.94 2.16
CA GLU A 182 -7.77 14.80 3.58
C GLU A 182 -8.27 13.40 3.91
N ALA A 183 -9.03 12.78 3.00
CA ALA A 183 -9.50 11.40 3.16
C ALA A 183 -8.32 10.42 3.28
N ALA A 184 -7.28 10.60 2.46
CA ALA A 184 -6.09 9.75 2.54
C ALA A 184 -5.31 9.96 3.83
N ALA A 185 -5.11 11.23 4.21
CA ALA A 185 -4.44 11.59 5.46
C ALA A 185 -5.19 11.02 6.68
N SER A 186 -6.52 11.04 6.66
CA SER A 186 -7.37 10.53 7.74
C SER A 186 -7.25 9.01 7.90
N PHE A 187 -7.26 8.27 6.79
CA PHE A 187 -7.03 6.82 6.82
C PHE A 187 -5.64 6.49 7.35
N LEU A 188 -4.59 7.15 6.83
CA LEU A 188 -3.22 6.94 7.25
C LEU A 188 -3.00 7.28 8.74
N ASP A 189 -3.68 8.30 9.26
CA ASP A 189 -3.62 8.62 10.68
C ASP A 189 -4.32 7.56 11.55
N ALA A 190 -5.50 7.09 11.14
CA ALA A 190 -6.18 5.97 11.80
C ALA A 190 -5.30 4.70 11.78
N TRP A 191 -4.66 4.42 10.65
CA TRP A 191 -3.73 3.29 10.49
C TRP A 191 -2.54 3.42 11.43
N ARG A 192 -1.91 4.60 11.48
CA ARG A 192 -0.82 4.91 12.40
C ARG A 192 -1.25 4.69 13.85
N LEU A 193 -2.43 5.19 14.24
CA LEU A 193 -2.96 5.04 15.61
C LEU A 193 -3.24 3.58 15.96
N LYS A 194 -3.81 2.80 15.04
CA LYS A 194 -4.13 1.38 15.27
C LYS A 194 -2.88 0.50 15.36
N GLY A 195 -1.83 0.84 14.61
CA GLY A 195 -0.53 0.17 14.70
C GLY A 195 0.30 0.52 15.95
N ARG A 196 -0.11 1.51 16.75
CA ARG A 196 0.61 1.88 17.97
C ARG A 196 0.57 0.74 18.99
N GLY A 197 1.69 0.57 19.70
CA GLY A 197 1.84 -0.45 20.74
C GLY A 197 2.31 -1.80 20.24
N GLY A 198 2.62 -1.95 18.94
CA GLY A 198 3.35 -3.10 18.38
C GLY A 198 2.61 -4.45 18.44
N ARG A 199 1.34 -4.46 18.85
CA ARG A 199 0.55 -5.69 19.03
C ARG A 199 0.07 -6.28 17.71
N SER A 200 -0.06 -5.46 16.67
CA SER A 200 -0.46 -5.88 15.33
C SER A 200 0.61 -5.48 14.31
N SER A 201 0.74 -6.26 13.24
CA SER A 201 1.48 -5.77 12.08
C SER A 201 0.72 -4.60 11.45
N ASP A 202 1.45 -3.71 10.80
CA ASP A 202 0.88 -2.62 10.01
C ASP A 202 -0.11 -3.15 8.97
N GLN A 203 0.19 -4.28 8.31
CA GLN A 203 -0.75 -4.89 7.39
C GLN A 203 -2.06 -5.34 8.06
N VAL A 204 -1.98 -5.98 9.23
CA VAL A 204 -3.18 -6.37 9.99
C VAL A 204 -3.99 -5.14 10.36
N ALA A 205 -3.35 -4.09 10.88
CA ALA A 205 -4.04 -2.84 11.22
C ALA A 205 -4.74 -2.18 10.01
N ALA A 206 -4.10 -2.17 8.83
CA ALA A 206 -4.71 -1.65 7.60
C ALA A 206 -5.95 -2.46 7.19
N ASN A 207 -5.85 -3.79 7.24
CA ASN A 207 -6.94 -4.70 6.88
C ASN A 207 -8.13 -4.56 7.83
N GLU A 208 -7.89 -4.46 9.14
CA GLU A 208 -8.96 -4.26 10.12
C GLU A 208 -9.69 -2.93 9.89
N LEU A 209 -8.97 -1.84 9.59
CA LEU A 209 -9.58 -0.55 9.26
C LEU A 209 -10.43 -0.62 7.98
N TYR A 210 -9.94 -1.33 6.97
CA TYR A 210 -10.69 -1.55 5.73
C TYR A 210 -11.97 -2.37 5.96
N ASP A 211 -11.91 -3.40 6.81
CA ASP A 211 -13.07 -4.21 7.23
C ASP A 211 -14.05 -3.45 8.14
N GLU A 212 -13.59 -2.39 8.79
CA GLU A 212 -14.41 -1.43 9.53
C GLU A 212 -15.03 -0.35 8.62
N GLY A 213 -14.67 -0.32 7.33
CA GLY A 213 -15.16 0.67 6.38
C GLY A 213 -14.53 2.05 6.57
N VAL A 214 -13.37 2.13 7.20
CA VAL A 214 -12.63 3.38 7.36
C VAL A 214 -12.00 3.74 6.01
N GLY A 215 -12.35 4.91 5.49
CA GLY A 215 -11.79 5.47 4.27
C GLY A 215 -12.38 4.92 2.96
N ILE A 216 -12.20 5.69 1.88
CA ILE A 216 -12.49 5.24 0.52
C ILE A 216 -11.21 4.62 -0.03
N ILE A 217 -11.19 3.29 -0.09
CA ILE A 217 -10.14 2.53 -0.75
C ILE A 217 -10.72 2.01 -2.06
N ALA A 218 -10.04 2.25 -3.18
CA ALA A 218 -10.46 1.62 -4.43
C ALA A 218 -10.37 0.10 -4.29
N ASP A 219 -11.43 -0.61 -4.67
CA ASP A 219 -11.37 -2.05 -4.90
C ASP A 219 -10.57 -2.39 -6.18
N GLU A 220 -10.13 -1.36 -6.91
CA GLU A 220 -9.19 -1.45 -8.02
C GLU A 220 -7.83 -1.91 -7.51
N VAL A 221 -7.55 -3.17 -7.77
CA VAL A 221 -6.27 -3.79 -7.46
C VAL A 221 -5.20 -3.13 -8.30
N VAL A 222 -4.22 -2.55 -7.61
CA VAL A 222 -3.02 -1.94 -8.20
C VAL A 222 -2.33 -2.89 -9.20
N ASP A 223 -2.37 -4.21 -8.95
CA ASP A 223 -1.79 -5.25 -9.80
C ASP A 223 -2.75 -6.41 -10.15
N ARG A 224 -3.90 -6.12 -10.78
CA ARG A 224 -4.48 -7.13 -11.68
C ARG A 224 -3.59 -7.23 -12.90
N CYS A 225 -2.63 -8.14 -12.86
CA CYS A 225 -1.90 -8.56 -14.05
C CYS A 225 -2.82 -9.49 -14.86
N PRO A 226 -3.09 -9.22 -16.15
CA PRO A 226 -3.79 -10.16 -17.03
C PRO A 226 -3.12 -11.53 -16.98
N ARG A 227 -3.88 -12.63 -17.10
CA ARG A 227 -3.28 -13.98 -17.12
C ARG A 227 -2.19 -14.06 -18.18
N GLY A 228 -0.97 -14.42 -17.77
CA GLY A 228 0.18 -14.58 -18.66
C GLY A 228 1.06 -13.33 -18.83
N ALA A 229 0.66 -12.17 -18.29
CA ALA A 229 1.52 -11.00 -18.25
C ALA A 229 2.49 -11.04 -17.04
N VAL A 230 3.60 -10.32 -17.17
CA VAL A 230 4.57 -10.08 -16.09
C VAL A 230 4.01 -8.97 -15.19
N PRO A 231 4.01 -9.12 -13.85
CA PRO A 231 3.55 -8.05 -12.97
C PRO A 231 4.49 -6.84 -13.08
N ALA A 232 3.94 -5.62 -12.97
CA ALA A 232 4.77 -4.42 -12.98
C ALA A 232 5.66 -4.34 -11.74
N VAL A 233 5.11 -4.77 -10.59
CA VAL A 233 5.84 -4.89 -9.33
C VAL A 233 5.78 -6.33 -8.84
N TRP A 234 6.94 -6.89 -8.55
CA TRP A 234 7.08 -8.20 -7.94
C TRP A 234 7.35 -8.06 -6.45
N HIS A 235 6.48 -8.63 -5.63
CA HIS A 235 6.68 -8.74 -4.19
C HIS A 235 7.04 -10.20 -3.85
N PRO A 236 8.16 -10.48 -3.17
CA PRO A 236 8.60 -11.83 -2.84
C PRO A 236 7.59 -12.60 -2.01
N TYR A 237 6.70 -11.93 -1.27
CA TYR A 237 5.63 -12.54 -0.49
C TYR A 237 4.35 -12.81 -1.31
N SER A 238 4.46 -13.16 -2.60
CA SER A 238 3.33 -13.69 -3.36
C SER A 238 3.28 -15.22 -3.21
N PRO A 239 2.12 -15.81 -2.84
CA PRO A 239 2.01 -17.21 -2.36
C PRO A 239 2.31 -18.25 -3.44
N ALA A 240 2.37 -17.84 -4.70
CA ALA A 240 2.62 -18.72 -5.82
C ALA A 240 4.00 -19.38 -5.78
N GLN A 241 4.95 -18.88 -4.97
CA GLN A 241 6.37 -19.15 -5.20
C GLN A 241 7.17 -19.63 -3.98
N ILE A 242 6.58 -19.72 -2.79
CA ILE A 242 7.35 -19.98 -1.57
C ILE A 242 6.95 -21.27 -0.87
N SER A 243 7.37 -22.41 -1.42
CA SER A 243 7.63 -23.62 -0.63
C SER A 243 9.15 -23.87 -0.60
N GLY A 244 9.87 -23.16 0.26
CA GLY A 244 11.32 -23.36 0.49
C GLY A 244 12.08 -22.07 0.80
N LYS A 245 11.97 -21.54 2.02
CA LYS A 245 12.67 -20.31 2.44
C LYS A 245 14.13 -20.61 2.81
N VAL A 246 15.00 -19.62 2.59
CA VAL A 246 16.49 -19.57 2.67
C VAL A 246 17.19 -19.88 1.34
N PHE A 247 17.02 -21.06 0.74
CA PHE A 247 17.64 -21.36 -0.57
C PHE A 247 17.09 -20.53 -1.74
N PHE A 248 15.83 -20.13 -1.66
CA PHE A 248 15.18 -19.31 -2.69
C PHE A 248 15.78 -17.90 -2.78
N TRP A 249 16.09 -17.26 -1.66
CA TRP A 249 16.72 -15.92 -1.66
C TRP A 249 18.12 -15.96 -2.25
N GLY A 250 18.95 -16.94 -1.88
CA GLY A 250 20.28 -17.10 -2.50
C GLY A 250 20.21 -17.25 -4.02
N ARG A 251 19.27 -18.05 -4.54
CA ARG A 251 19.08 -18.23 -6.00
C ARG A 251 18.44 -17.04 -6.69
N VAL A 252 17.43 -16.42 -6.08
CA VAL A 252 16.76 -15.24 -6.65
C VAL A 252 17.73 -14.07 -6.67
N LEU A 253 18.45 -13.81 -5.57
CA LEU A 253 19.46 -12.75 -5.51
C LEU A 253 20.64 -13.05 -6.45
N ALA A 254 21.09 -14.31 -6.56
CA ALA A 254 22.14 -14.68 -7.51
C ALA A 254 21.72 -14.48 -8.97
N LYS A 255 20.47 -14.83 -9.33
CA LYS A 255 19.93 -14.60 -10.68
C LYS A 255 19.63 -13.13 -10.96
N ILE A 256 19.17 -12.39 -9.95
CA ILE A 256 19.01 -10.94 -9.99
C ILE A 256 20.36 -10.25 -10.21
N ALA A 257 21.42 -10.72 -9.56
CA ALA A 257 22.76 -10.18 -9.65
C ALA A 257 23.46 -10.56 -10.96
N SER A 258 23.13 -11.71 -11.57
CA SER A 258 23.71 -12.14 -12.85
C SER A 258 23.18 -11.38 -14.06
N GLY A 259 22.26 -10.42 -13.89
CA GLY A 259 21.64 -9.68 -14.99
C GLY A 259 20.79 -10.55 -15.92
N ASP A 260 20.47 -11.78 -15.49
CA ASP A 260 19.73 -12.74 -16.29
C ASP A 260 18.24 -12.35 -16.25
N GLY A 261 17.77 -11.68 -17.31
CA GLY A 261 16.38 -11.23 -17.45
C GLY A 261 15.36 -12.36 -17.30
N ASP A 262 15.79 -13.61 -17.47
CA ASP A 262 14.98 -14.82 -17.29
C ASP A 262 14.87 -15.30 -15.85
N ALA A 263 15.46 -14.60 -14.87
CA ALA A 263 15.27 -14.87 -13.44
C ALA A 263 13.79 -14.96 -13.05
N PHE A 264 12.96 -14.19 -13.77
CA PHE A 264 11.52 -14.11 -13.57
C PHE A 264 10.70 -14.81 -14.68
N ALA A 265 11.32 -15.46 -15.67
CA ALA A 265 10.59 -16.11 -16.78
C ALA A 265 9.66 -17.27 -16.33
N GLY A 266 9.88 -17.80 -15.12
CA GLY A 266 8.97 -18.76 -14.46
C GLY A 266 7.98 -18.14 -13.47
N VAL A 267 8.07 -16.84 -13.21
CA VAL A 267 7.25 -16.12 -12.24
C VAL A 267 5.94 -15.69 -12.89
N ARG A 268 5.00 -16.64 -13.01
CA ARG A 268 3.64 -16.36 -13.48
C ARG A 268 2.77 -15.91 -12.32
N CYS A 269 1.96 -14.88 -12.53
CA CYS A 269 0.85 -14.54 -11.64
C CYS A 269 -0.13 -15.72 -11.54
N SER A 270 -0.06 -16.54 -10.48
CA SER A 270 -0.98 -17.66 -10.28
C SER A 270 -2.30 -17.17 -9.66
N TRP A 271 -3.08 -16.39 -10.40
CA TRP A 271 -4.47 -16.09 -10.02
C TRP A 271 -5.39 -17.15 -10.62
N GLY A 272 -5.48 -18.28 -9.91
CA GLY A 272 -6.29 -19.43 -10.28
C GLY A 272 -6.33 -20.45 -9.16
N GLY A 273 -6.64 -20.02 -7.93
CA GLY A 273 -7.01 -20.95 -6.87
C GLY A 273 -8.24 -21.73 -7.32
N ARG A 274 -8.09 -23.04 -7.59
CA ARG A 274 -9.25 -23.93 -7.66
C ARG A 274 -9.91 -23.86 -6.29
N HIS A 275 -11.06 -23.21 -6.20
CA HIS A 275 -11.96 -23.38 -5.07
C HIS A 275 -12.26 -24.88 -4.96
N LYS A 276 -11.59 -25.58 -4.05
CA LYS A 276 -12.09 -26.86 -3.56
C LYS A 276 -13.35 -26.52 -2.77
N GLY A 277 -14.50 -26.59 -3.43
CA GLY A 277 -15.81 -26.39 -2.82
C GLY A 277 -15.93 -27.29 -1.60
N ARG A 278 -15.83 -26.70 -0.40
CA ARG A 278 -16.33 -27.34 0.82
C ARG A 278 -17.84 -27.20 0.79
N ASN A 279 -18.51 -28.23 0.26
CA ASN A 279 -19.93 -28.45 0.48
C ASN A 279 -20.18 -28.59 1.99
N ARG A 280 -20.55 -27.49 2.66
CA ARG A 280 -21.22 -27.58 3.96
C ARG A 280 -22.65 -28.06 3.69
N ARG A 281 -22.89 -29.35 3.90
CA ARG A 281 -24.26 -29.86 4.04
C ARG A 281 -24.88 -29.19 5.26
N ALA A 282 -25.90 -28.37 5.04
CA ALA A 282 -26.78 -27.92 6.11
C ALA A 282 -27.61 -29.13 6.56
N GLY A 283 -27.24 -29.72 7.70
CA GLY A 283 -28.08 -30.68 8.41
C GLY A 283 -29.17 -29.93 9.15
N GLY A 284 -30.32 -29.71 8.51
CA GLY A 284 -31.54 -29.28 9.18
C GLY A 284 -32.24 -30.48 9.78
N VAL A 285 -32.22 -30.61 11.10
CA VAL A 285 -33.11 -31.52 11.83
C VAL A 285 -34.43 -30.80 12.04
N VAL A 286 -35.48 -31.28 11.37
CA VAL A 286 -36.87 -30.88 11.63
C VAL A 286 -37.36 -31.69 12.81
N THR A 287 -37.59 -31.05 13.95
CA THR A 287 -38.39 -31.62 15.04
C THR A 287 -39.87 -31.35 14.78
N ALA A 288 -40.61 -32.41 14.48
CA ALA A 288 -42.07 -32.40 14.46
C ALA A 288 -42.60 -32.31 15.89
N ARG A 289 -43.50 -31.35 16.16
CA ARG A 289 -44.40 -31.40 17.32
C ARG A 289 -45.71 -32.06 16.89
N ARG A 290 -46.12 -33.07 17.65
CA ARG A 290 -47.53 -33.36 17.93
C ARG A 290 -47.95 -32.54 19.13
#